data_AF-A0A0L0N9G7-F1
#
_entry.id   AF-A0A0L0N9G7-F1
#
_cell.length_a   1.000
_cell.length_b   1.000
_cell.length_c   1.000
_cell.angle_alpha   90.00
_cell.angle_beta   90.00
_cell.angle_gamma   90.00
#
_symmetry.space_group_name_H-M   'P 1'
#
loop_
_entity.id
_entity.type
_entity.pdbx_description
1 polymer ?
#
loop_
_entity_poly.entity_id
_entity_poly.type
_entity_poly.pdbx_seq_one_letter_code
_entity_poly.pdbx_strand_id
1 'polypeptide(L)'
;MGAKQMPAADLDVLTTQLKLLLENPNVATQDDAQKLHLKQLARAASVALEQPFETLQRLLYSPVPLVTVRISQEHRIFATLTAAEEPVSFAALQEASGLELGVLESIMDYLCAQDMANEIESGKYAATKLSHMLTVPLFQDAVVHL
;
A
#
# COMPACT_ATOMS: atom_id res chain seq x y z
N MET A 1 -23.44 42.98 7.12
CA MET A 1 -23.09 42.03 6.04
C MET A 1 -23.32 40.63 6.58
N GLY A 2 -24.37 39.95 6.14
CA GLY A 2 -24.70 38.61 6.61
C GLY A 2 -23.72 37.59 6.07
N ALA A 3 -23.20 36.72 6.94
CA ALA A 3 -22.37 35.59 6.54
C ALA A 3 -23.17 34.70 5.59
N LYS A 4 -22.66 34.52 4.37
CA LYS A 4 -23.23 33.61 3.39
C LYS A 4 -23.07 32.20 3.94
N GLN A 5 -24.16 31.62 4.42
CA GLN A 5 -24.19 30.25 4.95
C GLN A 5 -23.83 29.32 3.79
N MET A 6 -22.65 28.71 3.85
CA MET A 6 -22.24 27.73 2.85
C MET A 6 -23.22 26.55 2.94
N PRO A 7 -23.71 26.02 1.79
CA PRO A 7 -24.55 24.84 1.81
C PRO A 7 -23.80 23.70 2.51
N ALA A 8 -24.47 23.01 3.43
CA ALA A 8 -23.91 21.82 4.05
C ALA A 8 -23.58 20.79 2.97
N ALA A 9 -22.42 20.15 3.06
CA ALA A 9 -22.07 19.08 2.15
C ALA A 9 -23.05 17.90 2.35
N ASP A 10 -23.60 17.40 1.25
CA ASP A 10 -24.40 16.18 1.25
C ASP A 10 -23.43 14.98 1.28
N LEU A 11 -23.27 14.40 2.46
CA LEU A 11 -22.34 13.29 2.70
C LEU A 11 -22.79 11.99 2.04
N ASP A 12 -24.09 11.80 1.82
CA ASP A 12 -24.62 10.60 1.17
C ASP A 12 -24.31 10.61 -0.33
N VAL A 13 -24.46 11.77 -0.96
CA VAL A 13 -24.04 11.99 -2.35
C VAL A 13 -22.53 11.82 -2.50
N LEU A 14 -21.73 12.43 -1.63
CA LEU A 14 -20.27 12.30 -1.68
C LEU A 14 -19.82 10.85 -1.49
N THR A 15 -20.40 10.14 -0.53
CA THR A 15 -20.10 8.72 -0.27
C THR A 15 -20.43 7.86 -1.49
N THR A 16 -21.57 8.11 -2.14
CA THR A 16 -21.97 7.40 -3.36
C THR A 16 -20.99 7.64 -4.50
N GLN A 17 -20.56 8.89 -4.70
CA GLN A 17 -19.58 9.26 -5.73
C GLN A 17 -18.21 8.63 -5.48
N LEU A 18 -17.76 8.59 -4.22
CA LEU A 18 -16.51 7.92 -3.84
C LEU A 18 -16.57 6.40 -4.13
N LYS A 19 -17.71 5.74 -3.84
CA LYS A 19 -17.89 4.31 -4.18
C LYS A 19 -17.80 4.05 -5.68
N LEU A 20 -18.47 4.87 -6.49
CA LEU A 20 -18.40 4.76 -7.96
C LEU A 20 -16.97 4.99 -8.48
N LEU A 21 -16.24 5.94 -7.89
CA LEU A 21 -14.83 6.18 -8.21
C LEU A 21 -13.95 4.96 -7.88
N LEU A 22 -14.18 4.30 -6.75
CA LEU A 22 -13.43 3.11 -6.34
C LEU A 22 -13.70 1.92 -7.26
N GLU A 23 -14.94 1.73 -7.69
CA GLU A 23 -15.33 0.66 -8.63
C GLU A 23 -14.79 0.91 -10.04
N ASN A 24 -14.76 2.17 -10.48
CA ASN A 24 -14.30 2.54 -11.80
C ASN A 24 -13.38 3.79 -11.77
N PRO A 25 -12.09 3.64 -11.44
CA PRO A 25 -11.15 4.77 -11.29
C PRO A 25 -10.96 5.60 -12.56
N ASN A 26 -11.26 5.04 -13.73
CA ASN A 26 -11.16 5.69 -15.04
C ASN A 26 -12.39 6.54 -15.39
N VAL A 27 -13.49 6.44 -14.64
CA VAL A 27 -14.69 7.28 -14.83
C VAL A 27 -14.40 8.73 -14.44
N ALA A 28 -13.46 8.92 -13.52
CA ALA A 28 -13.15 10.21 -12.94
C ALA A 28 -12.05 10.95 -13.70
N THR A 29 -12.23 11.11 -15.01
CA THR A 29 -11.60 12.08 -15.92
C THR A 29 -10.59 11.47 -16.92
N GLN A 30 -10.74 11.86 -18.20
CA GLN A 30 -9.76 11.61 -19.27
C GLN A 30 -8.64 12.68 -19.28
N ASP A 31 -8.67 13.60 -18.32
CA ASP A 31 -7.76 14.74 -18.18
C ASP A 31 -6.89 14.56 -16.94
N ASP A 32 -5.57 14.48 -17.15
CA ASP A 32 -4.59 14.28 -16.08
C ASP A 32 -4.62 15.40 -15.03
N ALA A 33 -4.96 16.63 -15.41
CA ALA A 33 -5.05 17.75 -14.47
C ALA A 33 -6.23 17.57 -13.51
N GLN A 34 -7.39 17.15 -14.02
CA GLN A 34 -8.57 16.85 -13.20
C GLN A 34 -8.32 15.64 -12.29
N LYS A 35 -7.68 14.59 -12.82
CA LYS A 35 -7.27 13.42 -12.02
C LYS A 35 -6.34 13.80 -10.88
N LEU A 36 -5.35 14.65 -11.13
CA LEU A 36 -4.43 15.15 -10.09
C LEU A 36 -5.19 15.94 -9.03
N HIS A 37 -6.06 16.85 -9.44
CA HIS A 37 -6.83 17.67 -8.51
C HIS A 37 -7.75 16.82 -7.63
N LEU A 38 -8.43 15.83 -8.20
CA LEU A 38 -9.25 14.88 -7.45
C LEU A 38 -8.43 14.10 -6.42
N LYS A 39 -7.24 13.61 -6.80
CA LYS A 39 -6.33 12.92 -5.86
C LYS A 39 -5.92 13.83 -4.69
N GLN A 40 -5.63 15.10 -4.96
CA GLN A 40 -5.27 16.06 -3.92
C GLN A 40 -6.43 16.31 -2.95
N LEU A 41 -7.64 16.51 -3.46
CA LEU A 41 -8.84 16.71 -2.64
C LEU A 41 -9.18 15.46 -1.81
N ALA A 42 -9.14 14.26 -2.41
CA ALA A 42 -9.38 13.02 -1.71
C ALA A 42 -8.37 12.82 -0.55
N ARG A 43 -7.09 13.11 -0.80
CA ARG A 43 -6.06 13.07 0.24
C ARG A 43 -6.33 14.10 1.35
N ALA A 44 -6.63 15.34 0.98
CA ALA A 44 -6.89 16.41 1.94
C ALA A 44 -8.13 16.10 2.80
N ALA A 45 -9.19 15.60 2.18
CA ALA A 45 -10.40 15.16 2.87
C ALA A 45 -10.11 14.00 3.84
N SER A 46 -9.35 12.99 3.41
CA SER A 46 -8.91 11.89 4.27
C SER A 46 -8.16 12.41 5.50
N VAL A 47 -7.20 13.32 5.32
CA VAL A 47 -6.41 13.89 6.43
C VAL A 47 -7.28 14.77 7.34
N ALA A 48 -8.23 15.53 6.80
CA ALA A 48 -9.11 16.37 7.58
C ALA A 48 -10.10 15.60 8.48
N LEU A 49 -10.36 14.33 8.15
CA LEU A 49 -11.24 13.43 8.91
C LEU A 49 -10.49 12.65 10.01
N GLU A 50 -9.16 12.69 10.03
CA GLU A 50 -8.35 11.99 11.03
C GLU A 50 -8.54 12.56 12.44
N GLN A 51 -8.56 11.67 13.43
CA GLN A 51 -8.35 12.00 14.83
C GLN A 51 -6.86 12.24 15.11
N PRO A 52 -6.50 13.01 16.17
CA PRO A 52 -5.09 13.31 16.47
C PRO A 52 -4.19 12.08 16.60
N PHE A 53 -4.71 10.97 17.14
CA PHE A 53 -3.96 9.72 17.27
C PHE A 53 -3.75 9.03 15.91
N GLU A 54 -4.75 9.06 15.02
CA GLU A 54 -4.64 8.52 13.67
C GLU A 54 -3.61 9.30 12.84
N THR A 55 -3.59 10.63 12.98
CA THR A 55 -2.54 11.48 12.40
C THR A 55 -1.16 11.10 12.90
N LEU A 56 -1.00 10.90 14.22
CA LEU A 56 0.28 10.47 14.80
C LEU A 56 0.70 9.10 14.25
N GLN A 57 -0.19 8.13 14.21
CA GLN A 57 0.08 6.80 13.66
C GLN A 57 0.51 6.89 12.19
N ARG A 58 -0.19 7.67 11.36
CA ARG A 58 0.19 7.86 9.95
C ARG A 58 1.59 8.43 9.80
N LEU A 59 1.99 9.36 10.67
CA LEU A 59 3.34 9.96 10.63
C LEU A 59 4.41 9.02 11.15
N LEU A 60 4.15 8.31 12.25
CA LEU A 60 5.13 7.40 12.86
C LEU A 60 5.35 6.15 12.01
N TYR A 61 4.30 5.65 11.35
CA TYR A 61 4.37 4.46 10.51
C TYR A 61 4.63 4.74 9.04
N SER A 62 4.72 6.01 8.61
CA SER A 62 5.02 6.34 7.21
C SER A 62 6.35 5.76 6.69
N PRO A 63 7.40 5.55 7.50
CA PRO A 63 8.64 4.93 7.01
C PRO A 63 8.53 3.40 6.83
N VAL A 64 7.60 2.75 7.53
CA VAL A 64 7.52 1.28 7.59
C VAL A 64 7.38 0.63 6.20
N PRO A 65 6.52 1.12 5.27
CA PRO A 65 6.45 0.55 3.93
C PRO A 65 7.81 0.55 3.21
N LEU A 66 8.53 1.67 3.28
CA LEU A 66 9.83 1.81 2.60
C LEU A 66 10.87 0.85 3.19
N VAL A 67 10.97 0.81 4.52
CA VAL A 67 11.93 -0.05 5.23
C VAL A 67 11.64 -1.52 4.96
N THR A 68 10.37 -1.95 5.06
CA THR A 68 10.02 -3.35 4.84
C THR A 68 10.24 -3.77 3.39
N VAL A 69 9.92 -2.90 2.41
CA VAL A 69 10.21 -3.16 1.00
C VAL A 69 11.71 -3.30 0.78
N ARG A 70 12.52 -2.42 1.35
CA ARG A 70 13.98 -2.45 1.22
C ARG A 70 14.58 -3.74 1.78
N ILE A 71 14.20 -4.12 3.01
CA ILE A 71 14.64 -5.37 3.62
C ILE A 71 14.22 -6.57 2.76
N SER A 72 12.99 -6.56 2.23
CA SER A 72 12.47 -7.64 1.40
C SER A 72 13.20 -7.78 0.06
N GLN A 73 13.71 -6.67 -0.50
CA GLN A 73 14.56 -6.67 -1.69
C GLN A 73 15.97 -7.18 -1.36
N GLU A 74 16.60 -6.65 -0.31
CA GLU A 74 17.97 -7.02 0.11
C GLU A 74 18.07 -8.50 0.52
N HIS A 75 17.07 -8.98 1.23
CA HIS A 75 16.97 -10.37 1.69
C HIS A 75 16.18 -11.26 0.71
N ARG A 76 16.04 -10.84 -0.56
CA ARG A 76 15.54 -11.67 -1.66
C ARG A 76 14.13 -12.27 -1.43
N ILE A 77 13.34 -11.76 -0.51
CA ILE A 77 11.98 -12.25 -0.22
C ILE A 77 11.10 -12.11 -1.47
N PHE A 78 11.05 -10.92 -2.06
CA PHE A 78 10.27 -10.70 -3.29
C PHE A 78 10.81 -11.50 -4.47
N ALA A 79 12.13 -11.63 -4.60
CA ALA A 79 12.75 -12.43 -5.66
C ALA A 79 12.34 -13.90 -5.55
N THR A 80 12.33 -14.46 -4.34
CA THR A 80 11.89 -15.83 -4.08
C THR A 80 10.40 -16.03 -4.38
N LEU A 81 9.54 -15.12 -3.92
CA LEU A 81 8.10 -15.20 -4.17
C LEU A 81 7.75 -15.07 -5.66
N THR A 82 8.40 -14.15 -6.38
CA THR A 82 8.08 -13.86 -7.78
C THR A 82 8.66 -14.87 -8.77
N ALA A 83 9.66 -15.66 -8.36
CA ALA A 83 10.24 -16.72 -9.16
C ALA A 83 9.50 -18.07 -9.02
N ALA A 84 8.67 -18.23 -7.99
CA ALA A 84 7.96 -19.47 -7.73
C ALA A 84 6.63 -19.54 -8.51
N GLU A 85 6.33 -20.71 -9.09
CA GLU A 85 5.04 -20.99 -9.73
C GLU A 85 3.96 -21.38 -8.70
N GLU A 86 4.39 -21.90 -7.55
CA GLU A 86 3.55 -22.37 -6.44
C GLU A 86 3.82 -21.57 -5.17
N PRO A 87 2.88 -21.51 -4.20
CA PRO A 87 3.09 -20.82 -2.93
C PRO A 87 4.34 -21.32 -2.17
N VAL A 88 5.19 -20.37 -1.77
CA VAL A 88 6.47 -20.62 -1.08
C VAL A 88 6.23 -20.78 0.42
N SER A 89 6.79 -21.83 1.02
CA SER A 89 6.66 -22.04 2.47
C SER A 89 7.45 -21.01 3.28
N PHE A 90 7.01 -20.74 4.51
CA PHE A 90 7.72 -19.89 5.46
C PHE A 90 9.16 -20.36 5.67
N ALA A 91 9.37 -21.68 5.80
CA ALA A 91 10.71 -22.26 5.96
C ALA A 91 11.61 -21.98 4.74
N ALA A 92 11.08 -22.06 3.52
CA ALA A 92 11.84 -21.74 2.31
C ALA A 92 12.16 -20.23 2.22
N LEU A 93 11.24 -19.36 2.65
CA LEU A 93 11.52 -17.92 2.76
C LEU A 93 12.58 -17.63 3.82
N GLN A 94 12.57 -18.33 4.95
CA GLN A 94 13.58 -18.21 6.00
C GLN A 94 14.96 -18.61 5.49
N GLU A 95 15.05 -19.75 4.82
CA GLU A 95 16.29 -20.23 4.21
C GLU A 95 16.81 -19.24 3.15
N ALA A 96 15.94 -18.75 2.27
CA ALA A 96 16.33 -17.85 1.19
C ALA A 96 16.74 -16.44 1.68
N SER A 97 16.11 -15.95 2.75
CA SER A 97 16.33 -14.60 3.27
C SER A 97 17.46 -14.50 4.30
N GLY A 98 17.76 -15.60 5.00
CA GLY A 98 18.72 -15.63 6.10
C GLY A 98 18.30 -14.77 7.30
N LEU A 99 17.02 -14.38 7.38
CA LEU A 99 16.49 -13.58 8.48
C LEU A 99 16.14 -14.45 9.68
N GLU A 100 16.32 -13.87 10.87
CA GLU A 100 15.85 -14.45 12.13
C GLU A 100 14.33 -14.66 12.10
N LEU A 101 13.85 -15.73 12.75
CA LEU A 101 12.46 -16.18 12.71
C LEU A 101 11.46 -15.04 12.96
N GLY A 102 11.58 -14.37 14.11
CA GLY A 102 10.64 -13.31 14.49
C GLY A 102 10.72 -12.05 13.61
N VAL A 103 11.88 -11.82 12.97
CA VAL A 103 12.04 -10.71 12.02
C VAL A 103 11.31 -11.04 10.72
N LEU A 104 11.48 -12.26 10.20
CA LEU A 104 10.78 -12.71 9.01
C LEU A 104 9.26 -12.77 9.23
N GLU A 105 8.80 -13.27 10.38
CA GLU A 105 7.38 -13.25 10.76
C GLU A 105 6.81 -11.83 10.69
N SER A 106 7.48 -10.87 11.35
CA SER A 106 7.05 -9.47 11.37
C SER A 106 7.02 -8.84 9.98
N ILE A 107 7.99 -9.19 9.11
CA ILE A 107 8.03 -8.71 7.73
C ILE A 107 6.88 -9.32 6.94
N MET A 108 6.67 -10.64 7.00
CA MET A 108 5.62 -11.32 6.24
C MET A 108 4.22 -10.87 6.67
N ASP A 109 3.98 -10.70 7.97
CA ASP A 109 2.73 -10.13 8.50
C ASP A 109 2.45 -8.75 7.90
N TYR A 110 3.48 -7.91 7.86
CA TYR A 110 3.35 -6.58 7.27
C TYR A 110 3.12 -6.64 5.77
N LEU A 111 3.89 -7.44 5.02
CA LEU A 111 3.74 -7.59 3.57
C LEU A 111 2.33 -8.08 3.22
N CYS A 112 1.80 -9.04 3.96
CA CYS A 112 0.44 -9.53 3.76
C CYS A 112 -0.62 -8.48 4.11
N ALA A 113 -0.45 -7.75 5.21
CA ALA A 113 -1.35 -6.65 5.57
C ALA A 113 -1.36 -5.51 4.53
N GLN A 114 -0.30 -5.36 3.73
CA GLN A 114 -0.17 -4.33 2.68
C GLN A 114 -0.38 -4.86 1.25
N ASP A 115 -0.91 -6.08 1.07
CA ASP A 115 -1.11 -6.72 -0.26
C ASP A 115 0.20 -6.84 -1.08
N MET A 116 1.34 -6.85 -0.41
CA MET A 116 2.66 -7.05 -1.02
C MET A 116 3.05 -8.53 -1.09
N ALA A 117 2.32 -9.41 -0.41
CA ALA A 117 2.39 -10.87 -0.48
C ALA A 117 1.03 -11.44 -0.06
N ASN A 118 0.66 -12.65 -0.48
CA ASN A 118 -0.57 -13.31 -0.05
C ASN A 118 -0.27 -14.62 0.66
N GLU A 119 -0.76 -14.79 1.89
CA GLU A 119 -0.78 -16.09 2.55
C GLU A 119 -1.95 -16.92 2.00
N ILE A 120 -1.64 -17.90 1.16
CA ILE A 120 -2.65 -18.74 0.47
C ILE A 120 -3.10 -19.88 1.38
N GLU A 121 -2.16 -20.42 2.14
CA GLU A 121 -2.37 -21.43 3.19
C GLU A 121 -1.49 -21.05 4.37
N SER A 122 -1.80 -21.57 5.57
CA SER A 122 -1.01 -21.28 6.77
C SER A 122 0.48 -21.57 6.52
N GLY A 123 1.31 -20.53 6.62
CA GLY A 123 2.74 -20.58 6.38
C GLY A 123 3.15 -20.77 4.92
N LYS A 124 2.29 -20.48 3.94
CA LYS A 124 2.63 -20.49 2.51
C LYS A 124 2.18 -19.22 1.81
N TYR A 125 3.10 -18.62 1.06
CA TYR A 125 2.96 -17.28 0.53
C TYR A 125 3.16 -17.24 -0.98
N ALA A 126 2.35 -16.44 -1.67
CA ALA A 126 2.46 -16.19 -3.09
C ALA A 126 2.74 -14.70 -3.37
N ALA A 127 3.40 -14.44 -4.49
CA ALA A 127 3.57 -13.09 -5.00
C ALA A 127 2.22 -12.48 -5.42
N THR A 128 2.10 -11.17 -5.24
CA THR A 128 1.02 -10.35 -5.78
C THR A 128 1.55 -9.53 -6.96
N LYS A 129 0.65 -8.80 -7.64
CA LYS A 129 1.04 -7.81 -8.65
C LYS A 129 2.02 -6.78 -8.08
N LEU A 130 1.86 -6.41 -6.81
CA LEU A 130 2.73 -5.46 -6.13
C LEU A 130 4.11 -6.06 -5.88
N SER A 131 4.22 -7.33 -5.50
CA SER A 131 5.53 -8.01 -5.37
C SER A 131 6.31 -7.98 -6.69
N HIS A 132 5.64 -8.28 -7.82
CA HIS A 132 6.27 -8.23 -9.14
C HIS A 132 6.67 -6.81 -9.55
N MET A 133 5.86 -5.80 -9.22
CA MET A 133 6.23 -4.42 -9.48
C MET A 133 7.49 -4.02 -8.69
N LEU A 134 7.58 -4.42 -7.43
CA LEU A 134 8.70 -4.09 -6.53
C LEU A 134 10.01 -4.83 -6.88
N THR A 135 10.00 -5.76 -7.84
CA THR A 135 11.20 -6.41 -8.38
C THR A 135 11.66 -5.86 -9.72
N VAL A 136 10.91 -4.95 -10.35
CA VAL A 136 11.34 -4.27 -11.58
C VAL A 136 12.50 -3.33 -11.26
N PRO A 137 13.61 -3.33 -12.02
CA PRO A 137 14.81 -2.54 -11.71
C PRO A 137 14.55 -1.06 -11.45
N LEU A 138 13.70 -0.43 -12.27
CA LEU A 138 13.32 0.99 -12.10
C LEU A 138 12.75 1.29 -10.71
N PHE A 139 11.91 0.40 -10.18
CA PHE A 139 11.26 0.59 -8.88
C PHE A 139 12.17 0.17 -7.72
N GLN A 140 13.04 -0.83 -7.93
CA GLN A 140 14.10 -1.16 -6.97
C GLN A 140 15.05 0.03 -6.77
N ASP A 141 15.53 0.63 -7.86
CA ASP A 141 16.44 1.78 -7.82
C ASP A 141 15.79 2.98 -7.11
N ALA A 142 14.50 3.22 -7.33
CA ALA A 142 13.77 4.27 -6.63
C ALA A 142 13.76 4.07 -5.11
N VAL A 143 13.54 2.84 -4.63
CA VAL A 143 13.60 2.50 -3.19
C VAL A 143 15.02 2.68 -2.63
N VAL A 144 16.05 2.47 -3.45
CA VAL A 144 17.45 2.60 -3.01
C VAL A 144 17.88 4.06 -2.79
N HIS A 145 17.26 4.99 -3.51
CA HIS A 145 17.67 6.39 -3.59
C HIS A 145 16.71 7.39 -2.92
N LEU A 146 15.66 6.90 -2.26
CA LEU A 146 14.73 7.68 -1.43
C LEU A 146 15.24 7.80 0.02
#